data_AF-A0A967B7K7-F1
#
_entry.id   AF-A0A967B7K7-F1
#
_cell.length_a   1.000
_cell.length_b   1.000
_cell.length_c   1.000
_cell.angle_alpha   90.00
_cell.angle_beta   90.00
_cell.angle_gamma   90.00
#
_symmetry.space_group_name_H-M   'P 1'
#
loop_
_entity.id
_entity.type
_entity.pdbx_description
1 polymer ?
#
loop_
_entity_poly.entity_id
_entity_poly.type
_entity_poly.pdbx_seq_one_letter_code
_entity_poly.pdbx_strand_id
1 'polypeptide(L)'
;NPGPDGQQQRRQKGGITTTGYSLSSPQNCPNGRDHLNLLASLALATGTYGLAHTLGMSGPIAVVAAGMSLGSVRGRTYIAGHSREELQTFWTLIDEVFNALLFLLIGLVIFAITPTWSNCILTLAIIPLAVLARGLSVFLSTVPMHLHPGKDRGRLLSILTWGGLRGGISVALALSLPEGALRDTLLPICYGVVVFTIFAQGLTMERVVHYLYPELGNKA
;
A
#
# COMPACT_ATOMS: atom_id res chain seq x y z
N ASN A 1 32.32 -50.51 -62.27
CA ASN A 1 32.06 -51.90 -61.86
C ASN A 1 32.71 -52.07 -60.49
N PRO A 2 31.93 -51.94 -59.41
CA PRO A 2 31.16 -53.06 -58.89
C PRO A 2 29.68 -52.74 -58.64
N GLY A 3 28.88 -53.80 -58.54
CA GLY A 3 27.49 -53.78 -58.11
C GLY A 3 27.34 -53.92 -56.58
N PRO A 4 26.20 -54.44 -56.10
CA PRO A 4 25.24 -53.68 -55.29
C PRO A 4 25.11 -54.24 -53.87
N ASP A 5 24.63 -53.44 -52.93
CA ASP A 5 23.58 -53.82 -51.97
C ASP A 5 23.48 -52.85 -50.80
N GLY A 6 22.22 -52.55 -50.44
CA GLY A 6 21.88 -52.18 -49.08
C GLY A 6 21.45 -50.74 -48.89
N GLN A 7 20.17 -50.60 -48.55
CA GLN A 7 19.56 -49.48 -47.81
C GLN A 7 19.36 -48.20 -48.65
N GLN A 8 18.17 -47.65 -48.89
CA GLN A 8 16.86 -47.83 -48.27
C GLN A 8 15.81 -47.36 -49.29
N GLN A 9 15.12 -48.33 -49.88
CA GLN A 9 13.67 -48.27 -50.05
C GLN A 9 13.03 -47.78 -48.74
N ARG A 10 11.94 -47.03 -48.66
CA ARG A 10 10.91 -46.69 -49.63
C ARG A 10 9.96 -45.75 -48.88
N ARG A 11 9.30 -44.87 -49.64
CA ARG A 11 7.91 -44.41 -49.45
C ARG A 11 7.70 -43.44 -48.28
N GLN A 12 7.50 -42.15 -48.55
CA GLN A 12 6.19 -41.62 -48.98
C GLN A 12 5.01 -42.34 -48.30
N LYS A 13 4.68 -41.89 -47.10
CA LYS A 13 3.32 -41.74 -46.58
C LYS A 13 3.40 -40.47 -45.72
N GLY A 14 2.77 -39.39 -46.13
CA GLY A 14 1.36 -39.18 -45.83
C GLY A 14 1.33 -37.98 -44.89
N GLY A 15 0.49 -37.00 -45.21
CA GLY A 15 0.46 -35.74 -44.49
C GLY A 15 0.31 -35.93 -42.98
N ILE A 16 0.98 -35.08 -42.23
CA ILE A 16 0.37 -34.15 -41.29
C ILE A 16 1.35 -32.98 -41.27
N THR A 17 0.95 -31.90 -41.93
CA THR A 17 1.42 -30.56 -41.56
C THR A 17 1.10 -30.44 -40.08
N THR A 18 2.10 -30.62 -39.22
CA THR A 18 1.98 -30.28 -37.80
C THR A 18 1.90 -28.76 -37.76
N THR A 19 0.68 -28.27 -37.99
CA THR A 19 0.24 -26.95 -37.61
C THR A 19 0.53 -26.86 -36.13
N GLY A 20 1.70 -26.29 -35.81
CA GLY A 20 2.00 -25.87 -34.47
C GLY A 20 0.84 -24.99 -34.06
N TYR A 21 0.10 -25.44 -33.05
CA TYR A 21 -0.80 -24.61 -32.30
C TYR A 21 0.06 -23.55 -31.62
N SER A 22 0.41 -22.52 -32.39
CA SER A 22 0.56 -21.18 -31.87
C SER A 22 -0.78 -20.93 -31.18
N LEU A 23 -0.79 -21.14 -29.87
CA LEU A 23 -1.78 -20.55 -28.98
C LEU A 23 -1.62 -19.05 -29.17
N SER A 24 -2.23 -18.54 -30.23
CA SER A 24 -2.63 -17.16 -30.33
C SER A 24 -3.50 -16.92 -29.12
N SER A 25 -2.87 -16.34 -28.10
CA SER A 25 -3.55 -15.59 -27.06
C SER A 25 -4.71 -14.86 -27.73
N PRO A 26 -5.96 -14.99 -27.24
CA PRO A 26 -7.05 -14.16 -27.71
C PRO A 26 -6.80 -12.73 -27.25
N GLN A 27 -5.86 -12.05 -27.91
CA GLN A 27 -5.74 -10.62 -27.89
C GLN A 27 -6.82 -10.09 -28.81
N ASN A 28 -7.58 -9.14 -28.28
CA ASN A 28 -8.59 -8.32 -28.96
C ASN A 28 -10.05 -8.82 -28.90
N CYS A 29 -10.71 -8.55 -27.76
CA CYS A 29 -12.09 -8.04 -27.83
C CYS A 29 -12.12 -6.66 -27.14
N PRO A 30 -12.84 -5.69 -27.73
CA PRO A 30 -12.52 -4.28 -27.62
C PRO A 30 -13.15 -3.65 -26.36
N ASN A 31 -12.35 -2.89 -25.61
CA ASN A 31 -12.66 -1.73 -24.76
C ASN A 31 -13.73 -1.83 -23.64
N GLY A 32 -14.53 -2.90 -23.57
CA GLY A 32 -15.64 -3.03 -22.62
C GLY A 32 -15.32 -3.76 -21.32
N ARG A 33 -14.23 -4.53 -21.26
CA ARG A 33 -13.89 -5.38 -20.08
C ARG A 33 -13.11 -4.63 -19.01
N ASP A 34 -12.44 -3.54 -19.36
CA ASP A 34 -11.55 -2.84 -18.44
C ASP A 34 -12.35 -2.06 -17.39
N HIS A 35 -13.41 -1.38 -17.83
CA HIS A 35 -14.41 -0.74 -16.98
C HIS A 35 -15.09 -1.72 -16.03
N LEU A 36 -15.38 -2.94 -16.50
CA LEU A 36 -15.98 -3.98 -15.66
C LEU A 36 -15.04 -4.41 -14.52
N ASN A 37 -13.73 -4.51 -14.80
CA ASN A 37 -12.74 -4.84 -13.78
C ASN A 37 -12.60 -3.72 -12.73
N LEU A 38 -12.66 -2.45 -13.16
CA LEU A 38 -12.67 -1.29 -12.26
C LEU A 38 -13.90 -1.32 -11.35
N LEU A 39 -15.10 -1.45 -11.94
CA LEU A 39 -16.35 -1.54 -11.20
C LEU A 39 -16.37 -2.75 -10.25
N ALA A 40 -15.85 -3.90 -10.69
CA ALA A 40 -15.71 -5.08 -9.84
C ALA A 40 -14.76 -4.83 -8.65
N SER A 41 -13.66 -4.09 -8.85
CA SER A 41 -12.74 -3.74 -7.76
C SER A 41 -13.37 -2.79 -6.73
N LEU A 42 -14.14 -1.80 -7.19
CA LEU A 42 -14.92 -0.88 -6.36
C LEU A 42 -16.05 -1.58 -5.62
N ALA A 43 -16.77 -2.47 -6.31
CA ALA A 43 -17.81 -3.30 -5.72
C ALA A 43 -17.24 -4.28 -4.68
N LEU A 44 -16.05 -4.84 -4.94
CA LEU A 44 -15.34 -5.66 -3.97
C LEU A 44 -14.94 -4.83 -2.74
N ALA A 45 -14.39 -3.63 -2.92
CA ALA A 45 -14.02 -2.77 -1.80
C ALA A 45 -15.24 -2.34 -0.95
N THR A 46 -16.28 -1.79 -1.58
CA THR A 46 -17.48 -1.30 -0.88
C THR A 46 -18.36 -2.43 -0.35
N GLY A 47 -18.54 -3.50 -1.13
CA GLY A 47 -19.29 -4.69 -0.75
C GLY A 47 -18.66 -5.43 0.43
N THR A 48 -17.34 -5.63 0.41
CA THR A 48 -16.65 -6.27 1.54
C THR A 48 -16.73 -5.41 2.80
N TYR A 49 -16.63 -4.08 2.68
CA TYR A 49 -16.80 -3.17 3.80
C TYR A 49 -18.21 -3.29 4.43
N GLY A 50 -19.26 -3.25 3.61
CA GLY A 50 -20.65 -3.36 4.06
C GLY A 50 -20.93 -4.71 4.72
N LEU A 51 -20.47 -5.81 4.11
CA LEU A 51 -20.61 -7.15 4.67
C LEU A 51 -19.86 -7.31 6.00
N ALA A 52 -18.66 -6.75 6.12
CA ALA A 52 -17.92 -6.78 7.37
C ALA A 52 -18.62 -5.98 8.47
N HIS A 53 -19.22 -4.83 8.12
CA HIS A 53 -19.94 -4.00 9.06
C HIS A 53 -21.19 -4.69 9.63
N THR A 54 -21.98 -5.38 8.79
CA THR A 54 -23.16 -6.12 9.27
C THR A 54 -22.82 -7.30 10.17
N LEU A 55 -21.62 -7.88 10.00
CA LEU A 55 -21.10 -8.96 10.85
C LEU A 55 -20.39 -8.46 12.12
N GLY A 56 -20.36 -7.14 12.36
CA GLY A 56 -19.66 -6.54 13.52
C GLY A 56 -18.14 -6.64 13.45
N MET A 57 -17.56 -6.90 12.27
CA MET A 57 -16.11 -6.97 12.04
C MET A 57 -15.54 -5.62 11.59
N SER A 58 -14.21 -5.47 11.64
CA SER A 58 -13.52 -4.27 11.14
C SER A 58 -13.57 -4.20 9.61
N GLY A 59 -14.41 -3.30 9.10
CA GLY A 59 -14.58 -3.04 7.67
C GLY A 59 -13.25 -2.81 6.92
N PRO A 60 -12.38 -1.88 7.35
CA PRO A 60 -11.12 -1.62 6.67
C PRO A 60 -10.20 -2.85 6.57
N ILE A 61 -10.10 -3.66 7.62
CA ILE A 61 -9.25 -4.85 7.63
C ILE A 61 -9.80 -5.92 6.68
N ALA A 62 -11.12 -6.09 6.64
CA ALA A 62 -11.77 -7.02 5.71
C ALA A 62 -11.53 -6.63 4.24
N VAL A 63 -11.60 -5.34 3.91
CA VAL A 63 -11.30 -4.83 2.56
C VAL A 63 -9.84 -5.10 2.19
N VAL A 64 -8.90 -4.88 3.11
CA VAL A 64 -7.48 -5.18 2.88
C VAL A 64 -7.27 -6.68 2.63
N ALA A 65 -7.92 -7.55 3.42
CA ALA A 65 -7.83 -9.00 3.23
C ALA A 65 -8.38 -9.45 1.87
N ALA A 66 -9.50 -8.86 1.42
CA ALA A 66 -10.07 -9.12 0.10
C ALA A 66 -9.16 -8.60 -1.03
N GLY A 67 -8.59 -7.40 -0.87
CA GLY A 67 -7.62 -6.82 -1.81
C GLY A 67 -6.33 -7.64 -1.93
N MET A 68 -5.76 -8.10 -0.80
CA MET A 68 -4.60 -9.01 -0.80
C MET A 68 -4.91 -10.34 -1.48
N SER A 69 -6.13 -10.87 -1.30
CA SER A 69 -6.58 -12.09 -1.96
C SER A 69 -6.64 -11.92 -3.48
N LEU A 70 -7.16 -10.77 -3.96
CA LEU A 70 -7.19 -10.41 -5.38
C LEU A 70 -5.79 -10.12 -5.96
N GLY A 71 -4.89 -9.55 -5.15
CA GLY A 71 -3.50 -9.24 -5.52
C GLY A 71 -2.56 -10.46 -5.54
N SER A 72 -2.99 -11.60 -5.02
CA SER A 72 -2.20 -12.84 -4.96
C SER A 72 -1.86 -13.39 -6.36
N VAL A 73 -0.83 -14.25 -6.46
CA VAL A 73 -0.34 -14.84 -7.73
C VAL A 73 -1.47 -15.45 -8.58
N ARG A 74 -2.51 -16.00 -7.94
CA ARG A 74 -3.67 -16.57 -8.63
C ARG A 74 -4.61 -15.52 -9.17
N GLY A 75 -4.82 -14.38 -8.50
CA GLY A 75 -5.51 -13.23 -9.07
C GLY A 75 -4.70 -12.53 -10.17
N ARG A 76 -3.36 -12.71 -10.15
CA ARG A 76 -2.46 -12.17 -11.19
C ARG A 76 -2.72 -12.69 -12.59
N THR A 77 -3.12 -13.95 -12.72
CA THR A 77 -3.34 -14.63 -14.00
C THR A 77 -4.70 -14.34 -14.64
N TYR A 78 -5.70 -13.84 -13.89
CA TYR A 78 -7.06 -13.59 -14.43
C TYR A 78 -7.25 -12.21 -15.06
N ILE A 79 -6.44 -11.21 -14.67
CA ILE A 79 -6.54 -9.84 -15.21
C ILE A 79 -5.43 -9.65 -16.24
N ALA A 80 -5.82 -9.45 -17.50
CA ALA A 80 -4.91 -9.16 -18.61
C ALA A 80 -4.06 -7.91 -18.33
N GLY A 81 -2.86 -7.83 -18.92
CA GLY A 81 -1.87 -6.79 -18.62
C GLY A 81 -2.40 -5.35 -18.71
N HIS A 82 -3.18 -5.02 -19.75
CA HIS A 82 -3.70 -3.67 -19.96
C HIS A 82 -4.71 -3.23 -18.88
N SER A 83 -5.67 -4.09 -18.50
CA SER A 83 -6.65 -3.75 -17.45
C SER A 83 -6.02 -3.61 -16.07
N ARG A 84 -4.82 -4.15 -15.84
CA ARG A 84 -4.08 -3.98 -14.57
C ARG A 84 -3.50 -2.58 -14.44
N GLU A 85 -2.96 -2.04 -15.54
CA GLU A 85 -2.39 -0.69 -15.55
C GLU A 85 -3.48 0.35 -15.31
N GLU A 86 -4.65 0.18 -15.91
CA GLU A 86 -5.80 1.05 -15.63
C GLU A 86 -6.27 0.95 -14.17
N LEU A 87 -6.39 -0.27 -13.63
CA LEU A 87 -6.74 -0.48 -12.23
C LEU A 87 -5.73 0.19 -11.28
N GLN A 88 -4.43 -0.02 -11.52
CA GLN A 88 -3.38 0.59 -10.73
C GLN A 88 -3.42 2.12 -10.84
N THR A 89 -3.56 2.65 -12.04
CA THR A 89 -3.64 4.10 -12.28
C THR A 89 -4.84 4.69 -11.55
N PHE A 90 -6.02 4.08 -11.66
CA PHE A 90 -7.22 4.53 -10.98
C PHE A 90 -7.05 4.58 -9.45
N TRP A 91 -6.52 3.51 -8.84
CA TRP A 91 -6.30 3.47 -7.39
C TRP A 91 -5.19 4.42 -6.93
N THR A 92 -4.14 4.62 -7.73
CA THR A 92 -3.12 5.64 -7.48
C THR A 92 -3.72 7.05 -7.50
N LEU A 93 -4.56 7.37 -8.49
CA LEU A 93 -5.26 8.66 -8.56
C LEU A 93 -6.16 8.88 -7.33
N ILE A 94 -6.86 7.85 -6.88
CA ILE A 94 -7.66 7.92 -5.65
C ILE A 94 -6.77 8.20 -4.42
N ASP A 95 -5.64 7.50 -4.29
CA ASP A 95 -4.69 7.71 -3.18
C ASP A 95 -4.13 9.14 -3.20
N GLU A 96 -3.76 9.65 -4.37
CA GLU A 96 -3.29 11.03 -4.56
C GLU A 96 -4.35 12.06 -4.14
N VAL A 97 -5.61 11.86 -4.58
CA VAL A 97 -6.72 12.74 -4.21
C VAL A 97 -6.98 12.69 -2.70
N PHE A 98 -7.07 11.51 -2.09
CA PHE A 98 -7.28 11.41 -0.65
C PHE A 98 -6.12 12.00 0.15
N ASN A 99 -4.90 11.81 -0.32
CA ASN A 99 -3.74 12.40 0.32
C ASN A 99 -3.76 13.94 0.23
N ALA A 100 -4.11 14.51 -0.93
CA ALA A 100 -4.30 15.95 -1.07
C ALA A 100 -5.41 16.47 -0.13
N LEU A 101 -6.52 15.74 -0.01
CA LEU A 101 -7.61 16.06 0.91
C LEU A 101 -7.17 15.97 2.38
N LEU A 102 -6.33 15.00 2.75
CA LEU A 102 -5.78 14.90 4.11
C LEU A 102 -4.91 16.11 4.43
N PHE A 103 -4.03 16.53 3.52
CA PHE A 103 -3.23 17.74 3.73
C PHE A 103 -4.10 19.01 3.79
N LEU A 104 -5.12 19.11 2.95
CA LEU A 104 -6.10 20.19 3.00
C LEU A 104 -6.83 20.23 4.33
N LEU A 105 -7.31 19.07 4.82
CA LEU A 105 -8.03 18.96 6.10
C LEU A 105 -7.12 19.34 7.27
N ILE A 106 -5.88 18.88 7.27
CA ILE A 106 -4.87 19.27 8.28
C ILE A 106 -4.70 20.80 8.25
N GLY A 107 -4.54 21.39 7.06
CA GLY A 107 -4.46 22.84 6.90
C GLY A 107 -5.71 23.58 7.37
N LEU A 108 -6.91 23.02 7.19
CA LEU A 108 -8.16 23.62 7.63
C LEU A 108 -8.33 23.57 9.15
N VAL A 109 -7.96 22.45 9.78
CA VAL A 109 -8.11 22.23 11.22
C VAL A 109 -7.29 23.24 12.05
N ILE A 110 -6.20 23.78 11.50
CA ILE A 110 -5.42 24.82 12.19
C ILE A 110 -6.25 26.06 12.54
N PHE A 111 -7.23 26.41 11.71
CA PHE A 111 -8.10 27.57 11.94
C PHE A 111 -9.16 27.31 13.01
N ALA A 112 -9.52 26.05 13.22
CA ALA A 112 -10.48 25.64 14.25
C ALA A 112 -9.87 25.54 15.64
N ILE A 113 -8.54 25.59 15.76
CA ILE A 113 -7.83 25.43 17.03
C ILE A 113 -7.52 26.80 17.64
N THR A 114 -7.99 27.03 18.86
CA THR A 114 -7.58 28.18 19.69
C THR A 114 -6.31 27.82 20.48
N PRO A 115 -5.14 28.39 20.15
CA PRO A 115 -3.90 28.06 20.84
C PRO A 115 -3.94 28.61 22.27
N THR A 116 -3.95 27.69 23.24
CA THR A 116 -3.78 28.02 24.66
C THR A 116 -2.38 27.65 25.10
N TRP A 117 -1.73 28.49 25.91
CA TRP A 117 -0.35 28.27 26.36
C TRP A 117 -0.15 26.93 27.10
N SER A 118 -1.15 26.52 27.88
CA SER A 118 -1.18 25.21 28.56
C SER A 118 -1.15 24.04 27.58
N ASN A 119 -1.93 24.13 26.48
CA ASN A 119 -2.02 23.07 25.46
C ASN A 119 -0.72 22.92 24.67
N CYS A 120 0.03 24.01 24.45
CA CYS A 120 1.35 23.96 23.82
C CYS A 120 2.38 23.17 24.65
N ILE A 121 2.43 23.42 25.96
CA ILE A 121 3.36 22.72 26.87
C ILE A 121 3.00 21.24 26.96
N LEU A 122 1.71 20.93 27.07
CA LEU A 122 1.22 19.54 27.13
C LEU A 122 1.50 18.79 25.83
N THR A 123 1.31 19.45 24.68
CA THR A 123 1.65 18.90 23.36
C THR A 123 3.15 18.61 23.25
N LEU A 124 4.00 19.54 23.70
CA LEU A 124 5.45 19.36 23.68
C LEU A 124 5.90 18.17 24.54
N ALA A 125 5.22 17.88 25.65
CA ALA A 125 5.49 16.72 26.49
C ALA A 125 4.97 15.41 25.87
N ILE A 126 3.84 15.44 25.16
CA ILE A 126 3.21 14.27 24.54
C ILE A 126 3.92 13.84 23.27
N ILE A 127 4.49 14.77 22.50
CA ILE A 127 5.24 14.48 21.27
C ILE A 127 6.33 13.40 21.48
N PRO A 128 7.30 13.55 22.40
CA PRO A 128 8.34 12.54 22.59
C PRO A 128 7.75 11.23 23.10
N LEU A 129 6.73 11.27 23.96
CA LEU A 129 6.08 10.06 24.45
C LEU A 129 5.36 9.29 23.34
N ALA A 130 4.67 9.98 22.43
CA ALA A 130 3.98 9.39 21.29
C ALA A 130 4.97 8.77 20.30
N VAL A 131 6.09 9.44 20.03
CA VAL A 131 7.16 8.91 19.17
C VAL A 131 7.83 7.69 19.82
N LEU A 132 8.11 7.75 21.13
CA LEU A 132 8.68 6.63 21.88
C LEU A 132 7.73 5.44 21.92
N ALA A 133 6.45 5.65 22.23
CA ALA A 133 5.44 4.60 22.23
C ALA A 133 5.33 3.91 20.87
N ARG A 134 5.40 4.69 19.78
CA ARG A 134 5.42 4.16 18.41
C ARG A 134 6.69 3.33 18.15
N GLY A 135 7.86 3.86 18.50
CA GLY A 135 9.13 3.14 18.39
C GLY A 135 9.12 1.82 19.16
N LEU A 136 8.59 1.83 20.39
CA LEU A 136 8.44 0.65 21.22
C LEU A 136 7.47 -0.36 20.61
N SER A 137 6.35 0.09 20.05
CA SER A 137 5.37 -0.80 19.41
C SER A 137 5.96 -1.52 18.18
N VAL A 138 6.73 -0.82 17.35
CA VAL A 138 7.39 -1.42 16.18
C VAL A 138 8.51 -2.36 16.61
N PHE A 139 9.29 -1.96 17.62
CA PHE A 139 10.32 -2.79 18.22
C PHE A 139 9.72 -4.09 18.77
N LEU A 140 8.65 -4.00 19.57
CA LEU A 140 7.95 -5.13 20.17
C LEU A 140 7.34 -6.06 19.11
N SER A 141 6.73 -5.52 18.06
CA SER A 141 6.20 -6.31 16.95
C SER A 141 7.29 -7.07 16.18
N THR A 142 8.54 -6.63 16.25
CA THR A 142 9.68 -7.26 15.57
C THR A 142 10.44 -8.24 16.48
N VAL A 143 10.13 -8.29 17.78
CA VAL A 143 10.71 -9.25 18.75
C VAL A 143 10.55 -10.71 18.32
N PRO A 144 9.39 -11.23 17.87
CA PRO A 144 9.30 -12.63 17.44
C PRO A 144 10.11 -12.91 16.16
N MET A 145 10.40 -11.88 15.37
CA MET A 145 11.26 -11.98 14.18
C MET A 145 12.75 -12.04 14.56
N HIS A 146 13.15 -11.79 15.83
CA HIS A 146 14.55 -11.88 16.29
C HIS A 146 15.13 -13.30 16.23
N LEU A 147 14.30 -14.35 16.22
CA LEU A 147 14.78 -15.75 16.25
C LEU A 147 15.51 -16.21 14.96
N HIS A 148 15.39 -15.51 13.82
CA HIS A 148 15.99 -15.91 12.54
C HIS A 148 17.08 -14.93 12.03
N PRO A 149 18.39 -15.25 12.11
CA PRO A 149 19.47 -14.29 11.81
C PRO A 149 19.50 -13.83 10.34
N GLY A 150 19.35 -12.52 10.10
CA GLY A 150 19.51 -11.88 8.78
C GLY A 150 20.24 -10.54 8.89
N LYS A 151 21.09 -10.21 7.89
CA LYS A 151 22.18 -9.22 7.99
C LYS A 151 21.78 -7.73 7.83
N ASP A 152 20.54 -7.42 7.41
CA ASP A 152 20.08 -6.05 7.11
C ASP A 152 19.02 -5.47 8.09
N ARG A 153 18.94 -6.03 9.30
CA ARG A 153 17.84 -5.83 10.27
C ARG A 153 17.72 -4.43 10.87
N GLY A 154 18.83 -3.81 11.30
CA GLY A 154 18.78 -2.46 11.90
C GLY A 154 18.36 -1.40 10.89
N ARG A 155 18.70 -1.64 9.62
CA ARG A 155 18.30 -0.84 8.45
C ARG A 155 16.80 -0.88 8.23
N LEU A 156 16.27 -2.10 8.10
CA LEU A 156 14.85 -2.33 7.85
C LEU A 156 13.98 -1.85 9.03
N LEU A 157 14.42 -2.07 10.28
CA LEU A 157 13.70 -1.63 11.47
C LEU A 157 13.60 -0.10 11.56
N SER A 158 14.68 0.61 11.24
CA SER A 158 14.65 2.07 11.21
C SER A 158 13.70 2.55 10.13
N ILE A 159 13.78 2.02 8.91
CA ILE A 159 12.86 2.44 7.83
C ILE A 159 11.41 2.10 8.15
N LEU A 160 11.12 0.96 8.79
CA LEU A 160 9.76 0.60 9.19
C LEU A 160 9.23 1.51 10.31
N THR A 161 10.09 1.88 11.27
CA THR A 161 9.72 2.78 12.37
C THR A 161 9.48 4.20 11.87
N TRP A 162 10.35 4.69 11.00
CA TRP A 162 10.28 6.02 10.42
C TRP A 162 9.26 6.11 9.26
N GLY A 163 8.94 4.98 8.62
CA GLY A 163 8.02 4.82 7.47
C GLY A 163 6.54 4.88 7.80
N GLY A 164 6.18 4.78 9.08
CA GLY A 164 4.81 4.87 9.58
C GLY A 164 4.23 6.29 9.56
N LEU A 165 4.45 7.04 8.49
CA LEU A 165 4.10 8.43 8.36
C LEU A 165 2.69 8.57 7.79
N ARG A 166 1.70 8.73 8.67
CA ARG A 166 0.52 9.61 8.53
C ARG A 166 -0.54 9.31 9.58
N GLY A 167 -0.76 10.27 10.48
CA GLY A 167 -1.78 10.25 11.52
C GLY A 167 -3.15 10.78 11.08
N GLY A 168 -3.47 10.75 9.78
CA GLY A 168 -4.75 11.26 9.27
C GLY A 168 -5.97 10.59 9.90
N ILE A 169 -5.87 9.29 10.21
CA ILE A 169 -6.91 8.54 10.95
C ILE A 169 -7.11 9.11 12.36
N SER A 170 -6.05 9.54 13.03
CA SER A 170 -6.14 10.16 14.36
C SER A 170 -6.88 11.51 14.32
N VAL A 171 -6.61 12.31 13.28
CA VAL A 171 -7.33 13.58 13.05
C VAL A 171 -8.82 13.32 12.78
N ALA A 172 -9.14 12.32 11.95
CA ALA A 172 -10.52 11.94 11.68
C ALA A 172 -11.26 11.49 12.95
N LEU A 173 -10.61 10.68 13.80
CA LEU A 173 -11.17 10.27 15.09
C LEU A 173 -11.37 11.46 16.03
N ALA A 174 -10.42 12.39 16.10
CA ALA A 174 -10.52 13.59 16.93
C ALA A 174 -11.65 14.53 16.46
N LEU A 175 -11.88 14.62 15.15
CA LEU A 175 -12.99 15.38 14.56
C LEU A 175 -14.35 14.70 14.74
N SER A 176 -14.38 13.38 14.90
CA SER A 176 -15.60 12.60 15.15
C SER A 176 -16.09 12.69 16.59
N LEU A 177 -15.33 13.31 17.51
CA LEU A 177 -15.75 13.49 18.90
C LEU A 177 -16.88 14.53 19.00
N PRO A 178 -17.88 14.30 19.87
CA PRO A 178 -18.92 15.29 20.13
C PRO A 178 -18.34 16.56 20.78
N GLU A 179 -19.03 17.68 20.59
CA GLU A 179 -18.61 18.96 21.16
C GLU A 179 -18.61 18.92 22.69
N GLY A 180 -17.50 19.32 23.32
CA GLY A 180 -17.32 19.30 24.76
C GLY A 180 -15.87 19.51 25.17
N ALA A 181 -15.63 19.67 26.47
CA ALA A 181 -14.31 19.97 27.03
C ALA A 181 -13.20 18.98 26.62
N LEU A 182 -13.58 17.73 26.33
CA LEU A 182 -12.66 16.69 25.86
C LEU A 182 -12.16 16.97 24.44
N ARG A 183 -13.04 17.43 23.54
CA ARG A 183 -12.68 17.79 22.15
C ARG A 183 -11.75 19.00 22.14
N ASP A 184 -12.06 20.03 22.93
CA ASP A 184 -11.28 21.26 22.98
C ASP A 184 -9.85 21.04 23.52
N THR A 185 -9.65 19.99 24.31
CA THR A 185 -8.34 19.60 24.85
C THR A 185 -7.60 18.62 23.94
N LEU A 186 -8.28 17.59 23.41
CA LEU A 186 -7.64 16.53 22.61
C LEU A 186 -7.35 16.97 21.18
N LEU A 187 -8.22 17.78 20.58
CA LEU A 187 -8.07 18.21 19.18
C LEU A 187 -6.75 18.96 18.94
N PRO A 188 -6.34 19.95 19.77
CA PRO A 188 -5.06 20.64 19.60
C PRO A 188 -3.85 19.72 19.83
N ILE A 189 -3.94 18.79 20.78
CA ILE A 189 -2.84 17.87 21.11
C ILE A 189 -2.64 16.86 19.98
N CYS A 190 -3.70 16.18 19.56
CA CYS A 190 -3.66 15.24 18.43
C CYS A 190 -3.18 15.92 17.16
N TYR A 191 -3.66 17.13 16.90
CA TYR A 191 -3.21 17.93 15.76
C TYR A 191 -1.72 18.28 15.86
N GLY A 192 -1.26 18.80 17.00
CA GLY A 192 0.14 19.17 17.22
C GLY A 192 1.11 17.99 17.05
N VAL A 193 0.73 16.80 17.54
CA VAL A 193 1.50 15.56 17.33
C VAL A 193 1.53 15.19 15.85
N VAL A 194 0.39 15.22 15.15
CA VAL A 194 0.32 14.86 13.72
C VAL A 194 1.17 15.82 12.89
N VAL A 195 1.02 17.13 13.08
CA VAL A 195 1.83 18.15 12.39
C VAL A 195 3.31 17.94 12.68
N PHE A 196 3.69 17.76 13.95
CA PHE A 196 5.08 17.49 14.31
C PHE A 196 5.61 16.24 13.60
N THR A 197 4.86 15.14 13.57
CA THR A 197 5.31 13.91 12.89
C THR A 197 5.46 14.12 11.38
N ILE A 198 4.54 14.85 10.73
CA ILE A 198 4.63 15.15 9.29
C ILE A 198 5.88 15.97 8.98
N PHE A 199 6.16 17.04 9.73
CA PHE A 199 7.34 17.87 9.48
C PHE A 199 8.63 17.17 9.91
N ALA A 200 8.71 16.70 11.15
CA ALA A 200 9.93 16.11 11.69
C ALA A 200 10.28 14.80 10.98
N GLN A 201 9.35 13.86 10.86
CA GLN A 201 9.65 12.59 10.18
C GLN A 201 9.66 12.77 8.66
N GLY A 202 8.81 13.62 8.07
CA GLY A 202 8.83 13.89 6.62
C GLY A 202 10.16 14.48 6.13
N LEU A 203 10.72 15.47 6.84
CA LEU A 203 12.03 16.05 6.51
C LEU A 203 13.20 15.14 6.90
N THR A 204 13.06 14.32 7.95
CA THR A 204 14.15 13.46 8.42
C THR A 204 14.26 12.16 7.61
N MET A 205 13.19 11.75 6.93
CA MET A 205 13.17 10.50 6.16
C MET A 205 14.22 10.44 5.05
N GLU A 206 14.37 11.50 4.28
CA GLU A 206 15.40 11.58 3.23
C GLU A 206 16.81 11.38 3.81
N ARG A 207 17.09 12.04 4.93
CA ARG A 207 18.38 11.93 5.63
C ARG A 207 18.60 10.53 6.22
N VAL A 208 17.56 9.91 6.78
CA VAL A 208 17.62 8.54 7.31
C VAL A 208 17.91 7.58 6.17
N VAL A 209 17.19 7.66 5.05
CA VAL A 209 17.41 6.78 3.89
C VAL A 209 18.83 6.93 3.33
N HIS A 210 19.35 8.15 3.22
CA HIS A 210 20.72 8.37 2.74
C HIS A 210 21.79 7.81 3.69
N TYR A 211 21.60 7.98 5.01
CA TYR A 211 22.47 7.38 6.02
C TYR A 211 22.38 5.84 6.01
N LEU A 212 21.19 5.32 5.73
CA LEU A 212 20.89 3.90 5.68
C LEU A 212 21.01 3.25 4.31
N TYR A 213 21.40 3.89 3.22
CA TYR A 213 21.73 3.22 1.95
C TYR A 213 22.64 4.13 1.10
N PRO A 214 23.91 4.34 1.49
CA PRO A 214 24.83 5.22 0.77
C PRO A 214 25.16 4.71 -0.64
N GLU A 215 24.98 3.42 -0.91
CA GLU A 215 25.18 2.79 -2.23
C GLU A 215 24.17 3.26 -3.31
N LEU A 216 23.01 3.79 -2.93
CA LEU A 216 21.99 4.29 -3.87
C LEU A 216 22.21 5.77 -4.25
N GLY A 217 22.94 6.54 -3.44
CA GLY A 217 23.20 7.96 -3.67
C GLY A 217 24.26 8.26 -4.75
N ASN A 218 25.05 7.27 -5.17
CA ASN A 218 26.12 7.45 -6.16
C ASN A 218 25.66 7.20 -7.62
N LYS A 219 24.36 7.03 -7.86
CA LYS A 219 23.79 6.78 -9.21
C LYS A 219 22.65 7.73 -9.59
N ALA A 220 22.42 8.80 -8.81
CA ALA A 220 21.49 9.88 -9.15
C ALA A 220 22.26 11.08 -9.69
#